data_AF-A0A9W6DS94-F1
#
_entry.id   AF-A0A9W6DS94-F1
#
_cell.length_a   1.000
_cell.length_b   1.000
_cell.length_c   1.000
_cell.angle_alpha   90.00
_cell.angle_beta   90.00
_cell.angle_gamma   90.00
#
_symmetry.space_group_name_H-M   'P 1'
#
loop_
_entity.id
_entity.type
_entity.pdbx_description
1 polymer ?
#
loop_
_entity_poly.entity_id
_entity_poly.type
_entity_poly.pdbx_seq_one_letter_code
_entity_poly.pdbx_strand_id
1 'polypeptide(L)'
;MNLRLYPASSVSYKQYLLFRTILPPITPPCQLDPQTLGIGHLMEQAKQILSDRKFTDYIVNATALQTQPNRAWEGNELFRLAANYQQQVIRDESLIGIDPGYILPVVRLPCLSFLQSMAMLAPQSAGSMWRLSRRTLTADFSTPQRSRRFVARAVGELVKTSSGRILALFDCKGSWRDSSAADMEEVAKMVAWVKQYPGGAGADQRVLVSKFGTEFYISVFQYDEGWLRYLNGGPGCVSQAGFAHMRRYGPWDIRYASAMSHFAHIIIALLFL
;
A
#
# COMPACT_ATOMS: atom_id res chain seq x y z
N MET A 1 -34.18 -1.65 1.15
CA MET A 1 -33.47 -2.09 2.37
C MET A 1 -32.06 -1.50 2.35
N ASN A 2 -31.71 -0.65 3.32
CA ASN A 2 -30.34 -0.18 3.52
C ASN A 2 -29.50 -1.32 4.13
N LEU A 3 -28.80 -2.08 3.31
CA LEU A 3 -27.83 -3.07 3.78
C LEU A 3 -26.66 -2.32 4.45
N ARG A 4 -26.60 -2.37 5.78
CA ARG A 4 -25.46 -1.84 6.56
C ARG A 4 -24.22 -2.66 6.21
N LEU A 5 -23.35 -2.13 5.37
CA LEU A 5 -22.07 -2.76 5.03
C LEU A 5 -21.03 -2.46 6.11
N TYR A 6 -20.52 -3.51 6.75
CA TYR A 6 -19.51 -3.39 7.79
C TYR A 6 -18.13 -3.07 7.18
N PRO A 7 -17.36 -2.12 7.73
CA PRO A 7 -16.02 -1.84 7.22
C PRO A 7 -15.03 -2.95 7.60
N ALA A 8 -13.95 -3.08 6.83
CA ALA A 8 -12.85 -4.01 7.10
C ALA A 8 -12.24 -3.83 8.50
N SER A 9 -12.22 -2.59 9.02
CA SER A 9 -11.78 -2.27 10.38
C SER A 9 -12.71 -2.81 11.49
N SER A 10 -13.91 -3.28 11.13
CA SER A 10 -14.86 -3.92 12.06
C SER A 10 -14.86 -5.45 11.97
N VAL A 11 -13.93 -6.05 11.21
CA VAL A 11 -13.74 -7.50 11.20
C VAL A 11 -13.30 -7.92 12.60
N SER A 12 -14.08 -8.80 13.22
CA SER A 12 -13.74 -9.37 14.54
C SER A 12 -12.55 -10.31 14.44
N TYR A 13 -11.85 -10.54 15.55
CA TYR A 13 -10.74 -11.49 15.61
C TYR A 13 -11.14 -12.90 15.13
N LYS A 14 -12.35 -13.38 15.49
CA LYS A 14 -12.86 -14.67 15.00
C LYS A 14 -13.03 -14.71 13.49
N GLN A 15 -13.51 -13.63 12.87
CA GLN A 15 -13.63 -13.54 11.41
C GLN A 15 -12.26 -13.44 10.75
N TYR A 16 -11.32 -12.70 11.35
CA TYR A 16 -9.94 -12.63 10.88
C TYR A 16 -9.26 -14.00 10.86
N LEU A 17 -9.44 -14.82 11.90
CA LEU A 17 -8.89 -16.19 11.93
C LEU A 17 -9.44 -17.06 10.79
N LEU A 18 -10.67 -16.83 10.34
CA LEU A 18 -11.28 -17.53 9.21
C LEU A 18 -10.71 -17.09 7.84
N PHE A 19 -9.97 -15.98 7.77
CA PHE A 19 -9.22 -15.64 6.56
C PHE A 19 -8.02 -16.56 6.35
N ARG A 20 -7.61 -17.35 7.34
CA ARG A 20 -6.50 -18.32 7.25
C ARG A 20 -5.27 -17.68 6.62
N THR A 21 -4.84 -16.55 7.16
CA THR A 21 -3.67 -15.82 6.69
C THR A 21 -2.53 -15.98 7.68
N ILE A 22 -1.40 -16.48 7.22
CA ILE A 22 -0.13 -16.49 7.95
C ILE A 22 0.54 -15.14 7.74
N LEU A 23 0.82 -14.47 8.85
CA LEU A 23 1.36 -13.11 8.85
C LEU A 23 2.63 -13.07 9.72
N PRO A 24 3.82 -13.34 9.13
CA PRO A 24 5.08 -13.26 9.84
C PRO A 24 5.39 -11.83 10.34
N PRO A 25 6.39 -11.67 11.22
CA PRO A 25 6.89 -10.36 11.61
C PRO A 25 7.32 -9.51 10.41
N ILE A 26 7.30 -8.19 10.59
CA ILE A 26 7.74 -7.24 9.57
C ILE A 26 9.23 -7.46 9.28
N THR A 27 9.55 -7.52 8.00
CA THR A 27 10.89 -7.72 7.47
C THR A 27 11.53 -6.36 7.15
N PRO A 28 12.80 -6.10 7.50
CA PRO A 28 13.42 -4.82 7.23
C PRO A 28 13.54 -4.54 5.72
N PRO A 29 13.60 -3.27 5.29
CA PRO A 29 13.64 -2.90 3.87
C PRO A 29 14.73 -3.60 3.06
N CYS A 30 15.94 -3.77 3.63
CA CYS A 30 17.08 -4.37 2.94
C CYS A 30 16.91 -5.84 2.56
N GLN A 31 15.90 -6.53 3.11
CA GLN A 31 15.59 -7.92 2.83
C GLN A 31 14.42 -8.08 1.86
N LEU A 32 13.82 -6.99 1.37
CA LEU A 32 12.85 -7.07 0.29
C LEU A 32 13.56 -7.54 -0.98
N ASP A 33 13.17 -8.71 -1.48
CA ASP A 33 13.57 -9.19 -2.81
C ASP A 33 12.58 -8.68 -3.87
N PRO A 34 13.00 -7.78 -4.79
CA PRO A 34 12.15 -7.25 -5.83
C PRO A 34 11.57 -8.31 -6.79
N GLN A 35 12.19 -9.49 -6.89
CA GLN A 35 11.64 -10.59 -7.69
C GLN A 35 10.31 -11.08 -7.12
N THR A 36 10.14 -11.05 -5.80
CA THR A 36 8.87 -11.41 -5.15
C THR A 36 7.73 -10.45 -5.49
N LEU A 37 8.02 -9.26 -6.01
CA LEU A 37 7.04 -8.29 -6.50
C LEU A 37 6.84 -8.34 -8.02
N GLY A 38 7.60 -9.19 -8.72
CA GLY A 38 7.65 -9.21 -10.19
C GLY A 38 8.39 -8.01 -10.80
N ILE A 39 9.08 -7.21 -10.00
CA ILE A 39 9.72 -5.95 -10.45
C ILE A 39 11.25 -6.03 -10.53
N GLY A 40 11.87 -7.18 -10.24
CA GLY A 40 13.33 -7.29 -10.21
C GLY A 40 14.02 -6.87 -11.51
N HIS A 41 13.44 -7.23 -12.65
CA HIS A 41 13.93 -6.82 -13.98
C HIS A 41 13.71 -5.32 -14.29
N LEU A 42 12.89 -4.62 -13.51
CA LEU A 42 12.53 -3.21 -13.68
C LEU A 42 13.35 -2.27 -12.78
N MET A 43 14.11 -2.83 -11.83
CA MET A 43 14.84 -2.05 -10.83
C MET A 43 15.94 -1.17 -11.45
N GLU A 44 16.65 -1.66 -12.47
CA GLU A 44 17.67 -0.85 -13.16
C GLU A 44 17.04 0.29 -13.97
N GLN A 45 15.91 0.04 -14.63
CA GLN A 45 15.16 1.11 -15.31
C GLN A 45 14.66 2.16 -14.31
N ALA A 46 14.15 1.74 -13.16
CA ALA A 46 13.73 2.65 -12.11
C ALA A 46 14.87 3.53 -11.59
N LYS A 47 16.06 2.94 -11.39
CA LYS A 47 17.28 3.66 -10.99
C LYS A 47 17.70 4.72 -12.00
N GLN A 48 17.62 4.42 -13.30
CA GLN A 48 17.91 5.40 -14.36
C GLN A 48 16.94 6.58 -14.32
N ILE A 49 15.63 6.32 -14.17
CA ILE A 49 14.61 7.38 -14.07
C ILE A 49 14.85 8.26 -12.84
N LEU A 50 15.18 7.65 -11.70
CA LEU A 50 15.44 8.36 -10.45
C LEU A 50 16.77 9.11 -10.41
N SER A 51 17.62 8.93 -11.43
CA SER A 51 18.80 9.77 -11.62
C SER A 51 18.46 11.15 -12.21
N ASP A 52 17.20 11.40 -12.59
CA ASP A 52 16.72 12.72 -13.01
C ASP A 52 16.85 13.74 -11.87
N ARG A 53 17.36 14.94 -12.21
CA ARG A 53 17.57 16.05 -11.30
C ARG A 53 16.34 16.39 -10.44
N LYS A 54 15.12 16.25 -10.99
CA LYS A 54 13.87 16.52 -10.27
C LYS A 54 13.74 15.67 -9.01
N PHE A 55 14.16 14.40 -9.07
CA PHE A 55 14.12 13.51 -7.92
C PHE A 55 15.33 13.70 -7.00
N THR A 56 16.52 13.95 -7.56
CA THR A 56 17.70 14.22 -6.73
C THR A 56 17.52 15.47 -5.88
N ASP A 57 16.90 16.53 -6.43
CA ASP A 57 16.54 17.74 -5.71
C ASP A 57 15.62 17.42 -4.52
N TYR A 58 14.62 16.54 -4.71
CA TYR A 58 13.74 16.09 -3.63
C TYR A 58 14.50 15.38 -2.50
N ILE A 59 15.41 14.47 -2.82
CA ILE A 59 16.22 13.74 -1.83
C ILE A 59 17.15 14.68 -1.04
N VAL A 60 17.78 15.63 -1.72
CA VAL A 60 18.63 16.66 -1.08
C VAL A 60 17.81 17.52 -0.13
N ASN A 61 16.63 17.99 -0.56
CA ASN A 61 15.75 18.79 0.29
C ASN A 61 15.20 17.99 1.47
N ALA A 62 14.84 16.71 1.27
CA ALA A 62 14.41 15.83 2.35
C ALA A 62 15.48 15.72 3.45
N THR A 63 16.76 15.63 3.07
CA THR A 63 17.89 15.62 4.00
C THR A 63 18.09 16.98 4.67
N ALA A 64 18.12 18.05 3.88
CA ALA A 64 18.43 19.39 4.38
C ALA A 64 17.39 19.90 5.37
N LEU A 65 16.10 19.66 5.10
CA LEU A 65 15.00 20.15 5.92
C LEU A 65 14.94 19.50 7.31
N GLN A 66 15.56 18.33 7.50
CA GLN A 66 15.76 17.76 8.84
C GLN A 66 16.70 18.62 9.69
N THR A 67 17.75 19.15 9.06
CA THR A 67 18.78 19.96 9.74
C THR A 67 18.44 21.45 9.77
N GLN A 68 17.58 21.91 8.87
CA GLN A 68 17.21 23.32 8.67
C GLN A 68 15.71 23.45 8.35
N PRO A 69 14.83 23.38 9.37
CA PRO A 69 13.37 23.28 9.18
C PRO A 69 12.72 24.52 8.54
N ASN A 70 13.44 25.66 8.51
CA ASN A 70 12.99 26.92 7.91
C ASN A 70 13.60 27.19 6.52
N ARG A 71 14.37 26.25 5.97
CA ARG A 71 14.96 26.42 4.64
C ARG A 71 13.84 26.46 3.59
N ALA A 72 13.94 27.40 2.66
CA ALA A 72 13.04 27.45 1.51
C ALA A 72 13.30 26.26 0.57
N TRP A 73 12.26 25.82 -0.14
CA TRP A 73 12.43 24.80 -1.18
C TRP A 73 13.37 25.31 -2.27
N GLU A 74 14.43 24.53 -2.54
CA GLU A 74 15.40 24.83 -3.59
C GLU A 74 15.49 23.62 -4.52
N GLY A 75 14.84 23.70 -5.69
CA GLY A 75 14.86 22.59 -6.65
C GLY A 75 13.65 22.61 -7.58
N ASN A 76 13.53 21.56 -8.39
CA ASN A 76 12.41 21.45 -9.33
C ASN A 76 11.02 21.44 -8.65
N GLU A 77 10.03 22.06 -9.29
CA GLU A 77 8.67 22.18 -8.76
C GLU A 77 7.92 20.84 -8.60
N LEU A 78 8.31 19.80 -9.34
CA LEU A 78 7.59 18.54 -9.42
C LEU A 78 7.35 17.91 -8.03
N PHE A 79 8.36 17.92 -7.16
CA PHE A 79 8.29 17.30 -5.83
C PHE A 79 8.09 18.31 -4.69
N ARG A 80 7.94 19.61 -4.98
CA ARG A 80 7.86 20.66 -3.96
C ARG A 80 6.73 20.41 -2.95
N LEU A 81 5.54 20.08 -3.45
CA LEU A 81 4.38 19.78 -2.59
C LEU A 81 4.62 18.54 -1.73
N ALA A 82 5.17 17.48 -2.32
CA ALA A 82 5.47 16.24 -1.59
C ALA A 82 6.46 16.49 -0.45
N ALA A 83 7.53 17.25 -0.70
CA ALA A 83 8.50 17.60 0.31
C ALA A 83 7.92 18.49 1.41
N ASN A 84 7.14 19.52 1.07
CA ASN A 84 6.53 20.42 2.05
C ASN A 84 5.56 19.66 2.97
N TYR A 85 4.71 18.80 2.42
CA TYR A 85 3.81 17.98 3.23
C TYR A 85 4.53 16.92 4.06
N GLN A 86 5.62 16.35 3.54
CA GLN A 86 6.48 15.44 4.31
C GLN A 86 7.05 16.14 5.55
N GLN A 87 7.55 17.37 5.40
CA GLN A 87 8.03 18.16 6.54
C GLN A 87 6.93 18.53 7.52
N GLN A 88 5.72 18.80 7.03
CA GLN A 88 4.58 19.03 7.91
C GLN A 88 4.30 17.80 8.78
N VAL A 89 4.27 16.59 8.20
CA VAL A 89 4.10 15.36 8.99
C VAL A 89 5.21 15.17 10.02
N ILE A 90 6.46 15.48 9.67
CA ILE A 90 7.61 15.37 10.59
C ILE A 90 7.47 16.39 11.74
N ARG A 91 7.07 17.63 11.47
CA ARG A 91 6.86 18.66 12.50
C ARG A 91 5.71 18.32 13.44
N ASP A 92 4.64 17.76 12.88
CA ASP A 92 3.42 17.39 13.60
C ASP A 92 3.49 15.95 14.16
N GLU A 93 4.69 15.35 14.24
CA GLU A 93 4.88 13.94 14.63
C GLU A 93 4.29 13.64 16.02
N SER A 94 4.39 14.60 16.95
CA SER A 94 3.83 14.48 18.30
C SER A 94 2.30 14.36 18.33
N LEU A 95 1.59 14.75 17.26
CA LEU A 95 0.14 14.66 17.14
C LEU A 95 -0.33 13.32 16.55
N ILE A 96 0.58 12.49 16.04
CA ILE A 96 0.26 11.19 15.44
C ILE A 96 -0.39 10.26 16.48
N GLY A 97 -1.59 9.78 16.17
CA GLY A 97 -2.39 8.94 17.06
C GLY A 97 -3.15 9.70 18.16
N ILE A 98 -2.86 10.99 18.41
CA ILE A 98 -3.57 11.82 19.40
C ILE A 98 -4.77 12.50 18.77
N ASP A 99 -4.60 13.10 17.58
CA ASP A 99 -5.70 13.70 16.81
C ASP A 99 -5.82 13.06 15.41
N PRO A 100 -6.42 11.86 15.31
CA PRO A 100 -6.61 11.17 14.04
C PRO A 100 -7.38 11.98 12.98
N GLY A 101 -8.25 12.90 13.42
CA GLY A 101 -9.08 13.72 12.54
C GLY A 101 -8.28 14.77 11.79
N TYR A 102 -7.37 15.46 12.50
CA TYR A 102 -6.43 16.42 11.92
C TYR A 102 -5.31 15.73 11.14
N ILE A 103 -4.69 14.71 11.75
CA ILE A 103 -3.43 14.16 11.26
C ILE A 103 -3.63 13.24 10.03
N LEU A 104 -4.79 12.60 9.86
CA LEU A 104 -5.03 11.72 8.72
C LEU A 104 -4.98 12.48 7.37
N PRO A 105 -5.67 13.63 7.20
CA PRO A 105 -5.44 14.51 6.06
C PRO A 105 -3.96 14.87 5.85
N VAL A 106 -3.27 15.25 6.93
CA VAL A 106 -1.84 15.63 6.91
C VAL A 106 -0.93 14.48 6.51
N VAL A 107 -1.24 13.23 6.87
CA VAL A 107 -0.50 12.03 6.44
C VAL A 107 -0.86 11.60 5.02
N ARG A 108 -2.11 11.79 4.60
CA ARG A 108 -2.58 11.37 3.28
C ARG A 108 -2.05 12.26 2.16
N LEU A 109 -2.09 13.57 2.32
CA LEU A 109 -1.61 14.53 1.31
C LEU A 109 -0.15 14.32 0.85
N PRO A 110 0.85 14.10 1.73
CA PRO A 110 2.23 13.84 1.32
C PRO A 110 2.35 12.55 0.52
N CYS A 111 1.62 11.50 0.88
CA CYS A 111 1.60 10.28 0.07
C CYS A 111 1.06 10.52 -1.32
N LEU A 112 -0.11 11.15 -1.40
CA LEU A 112 -0.78 11.37 -2.67
C LEU A 112 0.07 12.25 -3.58
N SER A 113 0.64 13.34 -3.05
CA SER A 113 1.54 14.22 -3.80
C SER A 113 2.85 13.51 -4.19
N PHE A 114 3.43 12.70 -3.31
CA PHE A 114 4.60 11.89 -3.65
C PHE A 114 4.30 10.92 -4.79
N LEU A 115 3.29 10.06 -4.66
CA LEU A 115 2.92 9.08 -5.70
C LEU A 115 2.56 9.75 -7.04
N GLN A 116 1.89 10.91 -7.01
CA GLN A 116 1.60 11.70 -8.20
C GLN A 116 2.90 12.22 -8.86
N SER A 117 3.83 12.72 -8.06
CA SER A 117 5.13 13.22 -8.55
C SER A 117 5.95 12.09 -9.17
N MET A 118 5.94 10.90 -8.56
CA MET A 118 6.57 9.69 -9.11
C MET A 118 5.93 9.28 -10.45
N ALA A 119 4.59 9.30 -10.55
CA ALA A 119 3.88 9.00 -11.79
C ALA A 119 4.22 9.99 -12.92
N MET A 120 4.36 11.28 -12.58
CA MET A 120 4.73 12.33 -13.54
C MET A 120 6.21 12.31 -13.92
N LEU A 121 7.07 11.79 -13.05
CA LEU A 121 8.48 11.57 -13.35
C LEU A 121 8.66 10.39 -14.32
N ALA A 122 7.84 9.35 -14.19
CA ALA A 122 7.90 8.19 -15.06
C ALA A 122 7.51 8.54 -16.51
N PRO A 123 8.17 7.94 -17.51
CA PRO A 123 7.80 8.12 -18.91
C PRO A 123 6.39 7.56 -19.18
N GLN A 124 5.71 8.12 -20.20
CA GLN A 124 4.37 7.69 -20.60
C GLN A 124 4.29 6.20 -20.99
N SER A 125 5.43 5.58 -21.33
CA SER A 125 5.55 4.15 -21.65
C SER A 125 5.39 3.22 -20.44
N ALA A 126 5.29 3.74 -19.21
CA ALA A 126 5.11 2.93 -18.01
C ALA A 126 3.87 2.01 -18.07
N GLY A 127 2.82 2.41 -18.80
CA GLY A 127 1.66 1.53 -19.06
C GLY A 127 0.73 1.33 -17.86
N SER A 128 1.09 1.85 -16.69
CA SER A 128 0.29 1.87 -15.46
C SER A 128 0.23 3.26 -14.83
N MET A 129 -0.80 3.52 -14.03
CA MET A 129 -1.03 4.83 -13.41
C MET A 129 -1.56 4.72 -11.98
N TRP A 130 -1.09 5.60 -11.10
CA TRP A 130 -1.68 5.78 -9.77
C TRP A 130 -3.00 6.53 -9.91
N ARG A 131 -4.09 5.89 -9.46
CA ARG A 131 -5.40 6.54 -9.26
C ARG A 131 -5.57 6.83 -7.79
N LEU A 132 -5.71 8.11 -7.49
CA LEU A 132 -5.82 8.62 -6.12
C LEU A 132 -7.28 8.76 -5.65
N SER A 133 -8.22 8.22 -6.43
CA SER A 133 -9.61 8.11 -6.03
C SER A 133 -9.81 6.90 -5.13
N ARG A 134 -10.66 7.08 -4.11
CA ARG A 134 -10.91 6.03 -3.11
C ARG A 134 -11.47 4.78 -3.79
N ARG A 135 -10.80 3.64 -3.62
CA ARG A 135 -11.29 2.34 -4.07
C ARG A 135 -12.09 1.68 -2.96
N THR A 136 -13.33 1.26 -3.26
CA THR A 136 -14.13 0.40 -2.38
C THR A 136 -14.14 -1.01 -2.93
N LEU A 137 -13.78 -1.97 -2.09
CA LEU A 137 -13.78 -3.41 -2.36
C LEU A 137 -14.81 -4.10 -1.48
N THR A 138 -15.55 -5.05 -2.02
CA THR A 138 -16.59 -5.79 -1.31
C THR A 138 -16.23 -7.26 -1.24
N ALA A 139 -16.11 -7.78 -0.01
CA ALA A 139 -15.99 -9.20 0.22
C ALA A 139 -17.39 -9.78 0.46
N ASP A 140 -17.89 -10.60 -0.48
CA ASP A 140 -19.18 -11.27 -0.36
C ASP A 140 -19.01 -12.74 0.03
N PHE A 141 -19.48 -13.09 1.23
CA PHE A 141 -19.53 -14.45 1.78
C PHE A 141 -20.98 -14.92 1.98
N SER A 142 -21.92 -14.31 1.26
CA SER A 142 -23.34 -14.62 1.39
C SER A 142 -23.62 -16.05 0.91
N THR A 143 -24.59 -16.66 1.58
CA THR A 143 -25.19 -17.94 1.22
C THR A 143 -26.66 -17.70 0.88
N PRO A 144 -27.38 -18.65 0.25
CA PRO A 144 -28.81 -18.50 0.02
C PRO A 144 -29.61 -18.14 1.28
N GLN A 145 -29.14 -18.59 2.46
CA GLN A 145 -29.83 -18.40 3.74
C GLN A 145 -29.38 -17.14 4.51
N ARG A 146 -28.20 -16.58 4.24
CA ARG A 146 -27.64 -15.46 5.01
C ARG A 146 -26.78 -14.54 4.17
N SER A 147 -27.08 -13.25 4.21
CA SER A 147 -26.21 -12.19 3.67
C SER A 147 -25.06 -11.91 4.63
N ARG A 148 -23.83 -12.00 4.12
CA ARG A 148 -22.60 -11.76 4.91
C ARG A 148 -21.59 -11.04 4.03
N ARG A 149 -21.43 -9.74 4.27
CA ARG A 149 -20.53 -8.90 3.47
C ARG A 149 -19.79 -7.90 4.35
N PHE A 150 -18.57 -7.57 3.95
CA PHE A 150 -17.87 -6.40 4.46
C PHE A 150 -17.24 -5.61 3.31
N VAL A 151 -16.94 -4.34 3.57
CA VAL A 151 -16.30 -3.44 2.62
C VAL A 151 -14.93 -3.01 3.11
N ALA A 152 -13.92 -3.13 2.25
CA ALA A 152 -12.62 -2.55 2.48
C ALA A 152 -12.46 -1.30 1.60
N ARG A 153 -11.88 -0.24 2.16
CA ARG A 153 -11.61 0.99 1.42
C ARG A 153 -10.11 1.23 1.38
N ALA A 154 -9.59 1.50 0.20
CA ALA A 154 -8.22 1.95 -0.02
C ALA A 154 -8.25 3.43 -0.43
N VAL A 155 -7.21 4.17 -0.05
CA VAL A 155 -7.06 5.58 -0.43
C VAL A 155 -6.90 5.72 -1.94
N GLY A 156 -6.17 4.80 -2.56
CA GLY A 156 -5.97 4.76 -4.00
C GLY A 156 -5.51 3.39 -4.47
N GLU A 157 -5.12 3.33 -5.73
CA GLU A 157 -4.68 2.11 -6.40
C GLU A 157 -3.69 2.43 -7.53
N LEU A 158 -2.81 1.49 -7.81
CA LEU A 158 -2.08 1.43 -9.07
C LEU A 158 -2.86 0.54 -10.02
N VAL A 159 -3.11 1.01 -11.24
CA VAL A 159 -3.83 0.24 -12.26
C VAL A 159 -3.05 0.16 -13.55
N LYS A 160 -3.20 -0.97 -14.23
CA LYS A 160 -2.72 -1.14 -15.60
C LYS A 160 -3.65 -0.39 -16.56
N THR A 161 -3.12 0.59 -17.29
CA THR A 161 -3.92 1.50 -18.12
C THR A 161 -4.69 0.77 -19.21
N SER A 162 -4.11 -0.28 -19.79
CA SER A 162 -4.72 -1.03 -20.90
C SER A 162 -5.91 -1.91 -20.50
N SER A 163 -6.00 -2.34 -19.24
CA SER A 163 -7.02 -3.30 -18.79
C SER A 163 -7.85 -2.83 -17.60
N GLY A 164 -7.43 -1.75 -16.92
CA GLY A 164 -7.99 -1.32 -15.65
C GLY A 164 -7.68 -2.28 -14.49
N ARG A 165 -6.87 -3.33 -14.71
CA ARG A 165 -6.48 -4.29 -13.67
C ARG A 165 -5.75 -3.57 -12.54
N ILE A 166 -6.18 -3.80 -11.30
CA ILE A 166 -5.50 -3.32 -10.10
C ILE A 166 -4.17 -4.09 -9.96
N LEU A 167 -3.06 -3.37 -9.78
CA LEU A 167 -1.72 -3.92 -9.59
C LEU A 167 -1.26 -3.79 -8.14
N ALA A 168 -1.62 -2.67 -7.50
CA ALA A 168 -1.39 -2.46 -6.07
C ALA A 168 -2.51 -1.60 -5.48
N LEU A 169 -2.78 -1.75 -4.19
CA LEU A 169 -3.59 -0.80 -3.42
C LEU A 169 -2.68 0.12 -2.62
N PHE A 170 -3.20 1.30 -2.31
CA PHE A 170 -2.54 2.26 -1.43
C PHE A 170 -3.46 2.68 -0.28
N ASP A 171 -2.94 2.72 0.94
CA ASP A 171 -3.68 3.16 2.13
C ASP A 171 -2.86 4.01 3.11
N CYS A 172 -3.52 4.91 3.84
CA CYS A 172 -2.90 5.79 4.83
C CYS A 172 -3.66 5.74 6.15
N LYS A 173 -2.90 5.75 7.25
CA LYS A 173 -3.40 5.89 8.62
C LYS A 173 -2.74 7.07 9.32
N GLY A 174 -3.54 7.86 10.01
CA GLY A 174 -3.10 8.99 10.83
C GLY A 174 -2.50 8.59 12.18
N SER A 175 -2.28 7.30 12.40
CA SER A 175 -1.72 6.77 13.64
C SER A 175 -0.43 6.04 13.35
N TRP A 176 0.34 5.80 14.40
CA TRP A 176 1.37 4.77 14.40
C TRP A 176 0.76 3.40 14.11
N ARG A 177 1.61 2.47 13.68
CA ARG A 177 1.17 1.10 13.41
C ARG A 177 0.92 0.36 14.73
N ASP A 178 -0.34 0.18 15.09
CA ASP A 178 -0.76 -0.88 16.01
C ASP A 178 -0.82 -2.17 15.22
N SER A 179 0.15 -3.06 15.46
CA SER A 179 0.27 -4.30 14.69
C SER A 179 -1.02 -5.12 14.72
N SER A 180 -1.74 -5.22 15.83
CA SER A 180 -2.89 -6.13 15.88
C SER A 180 -4.07 -5.67 15.02
N ALA A 181 -4.54 -4.44 15.20
CA ALA A 181 -5.68 -3.89 14.47
C ALA A 181 -5.34 -3.56 13.01
N ALA A 182 -4.14 -3.01 12.76
CA ALA A 182 -3.69 -2.71 11.41
C ALA A 182 -3.56 -3.98 10.57
N ASP A 183 -2.99 -5.05 11.14
CA ASP A 183 -2.80 -6.33 10.44
C ASP A 183 -4.14 -6.95 10.03
N MET A 184 -5.09 -6.97 10.97
CA MET A 184 -6.43 -7.48 10.69
C MET A 184 -7.12 -6.70 9.58
N GLU A 185 -7.02 -5.37 9.60
CA GLU A 185 -7.64 -4.52 8.58
C GLU A 185 -6.96 -4.65 7.20
N GLU A 186 -5.64 -4.68 7.16
CA GLU A 186 -4.89 -4.83 5.90
C GLU A 186 -5.12 -6.21 5.28
N VAL A 187 -5.13 -7.29 6.07
CA VAL A 187 -5.50 -8.64 5.61
C VAL A 187 -6.94 -8.66 5.11
N ALA A 188 -7.89 -8.08 5.86
CA ALA A 188 -9.28 -7.97 5.42
C ALA A 188 -9.41 -7.23 4.07
N LYS A 189 -8.58 -6.21 3.84
CA LYS A 189 -8.51 -5.48 2.58
C LYS A 189 -8.00 -6.36 1.44
N MET A 190 -6.97 -7.16 1.66
CA MET A 190 -6.47 -8.12 0.65
C MET A 190 -7.52 -9.19 0.34
N VAL A 191 -8.20 -9.73 1.36
CA VAL A 191 -9.30 -10.68 1.20
C VAL A 191 -10.44 -10.08 0.38
N ALA A 192 -10.85 -8.84 0.66
CA ALA A 192 -11.88 -8.16 -0.12
C ALA A 192 -11.47 -7.96 -1.59
N TRP A 193 -10.20 -7.67 -1.83
CA TRP A 193 -9.67 -7.59 -3.19
C TRP A 193 -9.79 -8.94 -3.90
N VAL A 194 -9.30 -10.02 -3.29
CA VAL A 194 -9.38 -11.37 -3.89
C VAL A 194 -10.82 -11.80 -4.12
N LYS A 195 -11.74 -11.52 -3.19
CA LYS A 195 -13.17 -11.87 -3.32
C LYS A 195 -13.85 -11.15 -4.48
N GLN A 196 -13.58 -9.86 -4.67
CA GLN A 196 -14.22 -9.09 -5.73
C GLN A 196 -13.55 -9.30 -7.10
N TYR A 197 -12.23 -9.45 -7.10
CA TYR A 197 -11.42 -9.64 -8.30
C TYR A 197 -10.47 -10.82 -8.07
N PRO A 198 -10.97 -12.07 -8.21
CA PRO A 198 -10.13 -13.25 -8.08
C PRO A 198 -9.02 -13.25 -9.14
N GLY A 199 -7.85 -13.76 -8.77
CA GLY A 199 -6.77 -13.95 -9.74
C GLY A 199 -7.15 -15.03 -10.77
N GLY A 200 -6.58 -14.95 -11.97
CA GLY A 200 -6.45 -16.11 -12.85
C GLY A 200 -5.27 -17.00 -12.43
N ALA A 201 -5.03 -18.08 -13.17
CA ALA A 201 -3.84 -18.92 -12.98
C ALA A 201 -2.56 -18.06 -13.02
N GLY A 202 -1.73 -18.13 -11.98
CA GLY A 202 -0.51 -17.32 -11.83
C GLY A 202 -0.72 -15.86 -11.41
N ALA A 203 -1.94 -15.45 -11.01
CA ALA A 203 -2.23 -14.13 -10.44
C ALA A 203 -2.60 -14.23 -8.94
N ASP A 204 -1.81 -15.00 -8.21
CA ASP A 204 -1.90 -15.38 -6.80
C ASP A 204 -1.38 -14.30 -5.83
N GLN A 205 -0.99 -13.13 -6.34
CA GLN A 205 -0.38 -12.08 -5.55
C GLN A 205 -1.18 -10.79 -5.52
N ARG A 206 -1.22 -10.12 -4.36
CA ARG A 206 -1.76 -8.77 -4.16
C ARG A 206 -0.74 -7.92 -3.41
N VAL A 207 -0.56 -6.68 -3.87
CA VAL A 207 0.40 -5.73 -3.27
C VAL A 207 -0.35 -4.60 -2.58
N LEU A 208 0.01 -4.33 -1.33
CA LEU A 208 -0.48 -3.17 -0.58
C LEU A 208 0.70 -2.29 -0.20
N VAL A 209 0.65 -1.03 -0.61
CA VAL A 209 1.52 0.02 -0.08
C VAL A 209 0.75 0.74 1.02
N SER A 210 1.28 0.82 2.21
CA SER A 210 0.62 1.50 3.33
C SER A 210 1.53 2.53 4.01
N LYS A 211 0.93 3.59 4.56
CA LYS A 211 1.62 4.56 5.40
C LYS A 211 0.95 4.71 6.76
N PHE A 212 1.77 4.71 7.81
CA PHE A 212 1.39 4.97 9.20
C PHE A 212 2.31 6.06 9.73
N GLY A 213 1.75 7.18 10.20
CA GLY A 213 2.58 8.26 10.73
C GLY A 213 3.68 8.69 9.75
N THR A 214 4.95 8.52 10.10
CA THR A 214 6.14 8.81 9.28
C THR A 214 6.65 7.62 8.46
N GLU A 215 5.99 6.47 8.49
CA GLU A 215 6.54 5.19 8.00
C GLU A 215 5.73 4.60 6.85
N PHE A 216 6.42 4.23 5.78
CA PHE A 216 5.86 3.42 4.69
C PHE A 216 6.14 1.93 4.88
N TYR A 217 5.22 1.12 4.37
CA TYR A 217 5.30 -0.33 4.35
C TYR A 217 4.83 -0.86 2.99
N ILE A 218 5.39 -2.00 2.58
CA ILE A 218 4.96 -2.75 1.39
C ILE A 218 4.60 -4.15 1.85
N SER A 219 3.38 -4.57 1.55
CA SER A 219 2.89 -5.89 1.89
C SER A 219 2.58 -6.69 0.64
N VAL A 220 2.98 -7.95 0.64
CA VAL A 220 2.79 -8.90 -0.44
C VAL A 220 1.93 -10.05 0.08
N PHE A 221 0.70 -10.12 -0.39
CA PHE A 221 -0.28 -11.13 -0.04
C PHE A 221 -0.33 -12.19 -1.15
N GLN A 222 0.10 -13.41 -0.83
CA GLN A 222 0.19 -14.55 -1.74
C GLN A 222 -0.78 -15.64 -1.29
N TYR A 223 -1.42 -16.33 -2.23
CA TYR A 223 -2.37 -17.39 -1.92
C TYR A 223 -2.50 -18.41 -3.05
N ASP A 224 -2.64 -19.69 -2.72
CA ASP A 224 -2.81 -20.73 -3.75
C ASP A 224 -4.30 -20.95 -4.13
N GLU A 225 -4.52 -21.85 -5.10
CA GLU A 225 -5.85 -22.26 -5.53
C GLU A 225 -6.65 -22.96 -4.42
N GLY A 226 -5.96 -23.64 -3.50
CA GLY A 226 -6.59 -24.31 -2.35
C GLY A 226 -7.24 -23.30 -1.40
N TRP A 227 -6.52 -22.22 -1.09
CA TRP A 227 -7.00 -21.13 -0.26
C TRP A 227 -8.10 -20.34 -0.96
N LEU A 228 -7.95 -20.05 -2.27
CA LEU A 228 -8.98 -19.37 -3.04
C LEU A 228 -10.29 -20.18 -3.09
N ARG A 229 -10.20 -21.49 -3.30
CA ARG A 229 -11.35 -22.41 -3.27
C ARG A 229 -12.04 -22.39 -1.90
N TYR A 230 -11.26 -22.46 -0.81
CA TYR A 230 -11.79 -22.36 0.55
C TYR A 230 -12.50 -21.02 0.79
N LEU A 231 -11.87 -19.91 0.41
CA LEU A 231 -12.40 -18.57 0.59
C LEU A 231 -13.73 -18.36 -0.15
N ASN A 232 -13.95 -19.11 -1.24
CA ASN A 232 -15.17 -19.09 -2.02
C ASN A 232 -16.23 -20.12 -1.57
N GLY A 233 -15.98 -20.88 -0.50
CA GLY A 233 -16.90 -21.91 -0.02
C GLY A 233 -17.04 -23.08 -0.98
N GLY A 234 -16.02 -23.32 -1.82
CA GLY A 234 -16.00 -24.42 -2.76
C GLY A 234 -15.95 -25.79 -2.08
N PRO A 235 -16.27 -26.87 -2.82
CA PRO A 235 -16.24 -28.23 -2.28
C PRO A 235 -14.82 -28.63 -1.86
N GLY A 236 -14.70 -29.42 -0.80
CA GLY A 236 -13.42 -29.95 -0.30
C GLY A 236 -13.31 -29.93 1.22
N CYS A 237 -12.25 -30.54 1.74
CA CYS A 237 -11.98 -30.53 3.17
C CYS A 237 -11.25 -29.25 3.59
N VAL A 238 -11.67 -28.63 4.69
CA VAL A 238 -10.99 -27.45 5.28
C VAL A 238 -9.53 -27.77 5.65
N SER A 239 -9.19 -29.04 5.89
CA SER A 239 -7.80 -29.47 6.14
C SER A 239 -6.89 -29.31 4.92
N GLN A 240 -7.45 -29.31 3.69
CA GLN A 240 -6.73 -29.16 2.43
C GLN A 240 -6.80 -27.72 1.87
N ALA A 241 -7.36 -26.79 2.63
CA ALA A 241 -7.57 -25.40 2.21
C ALA A 241 -6.29 -24.54 2.15
N GLY A 242 -5.16 -25.02 2.68
CA GLY A 242 -3.94 -24.22 2.76
C GLY A 242 -4.12 -22.94 3.61
N PHE A 243 -3.22 -21.98 3.38
CA PHE A 243 -3.21 -20.65 3.99
C PHE A 243 -2.76 -19.61 2.96
N ALA A 244 -3.29 -18.40 3.06
CA ALA A 244 -2.66 -17.25 2.43
C ALA A 244 -1.46 -16.80 3.27
N HIS A 245 -0.48 -16.16 2.65
CA HIS A 245 0.71 -15.63 3.29
C HIS A 245 0.83 -14.14 3.00
N MET A 246 0.97 -13.33 4.03
CA MET A 246 1.21 -11.90 3.85
C MET A 246 2.57 -11.52 4.44
N ARG A 247 3.54 -11.26 3.58
CA ARG A 247 4.85 -10.71 3.98
C ARG A 247 4.77 -9.19 4.00
N ARG A 248 5.39 -8.56 4.99
CA ARG A 248 5.39 -7.11 5.16
C ARG A 248 6.82 -6.64 5.25
N TYR A 249 7.15 -5.61 4.50
CA TYR A 249 8.46 -4.99 4.44
C TYR A 249 8.37 -3.55 4.90
N GLY A 250 9.37 -3.08 5.63
CA GLY A 250 9.43 -1.73 6.18
C GLY A 250 10.05 -1.71 7.59
N PRO A 251 9.98 -0.56 8.28
CA PRO A 251 9.48 0.72 7.77
C PRO A 251 10.49 1.40 6.83
N TRP A 252 9.99 2.08 5.79
CA TRP A 252 10.73 3.18 5.16
C TRP A 252 10.27 4.49 5.78
N ASP A 253 11.13 5.07 6.60
CA ASP A 253 10.81 6.28 7.34
C ASP A 253 11.12 7.53 6.51
N ILE A 254 10.12 8.39 6.35
CA ILE A 254 10.19 9.62 5.54
C ILE A 254 11.23 10.62 6.06
N ARG A 255 11.72 10.45 7.28
CA ARG A 255 12.84 11.24 7.80
C ARG A 255 14.12 10.95 7.02
N TYR A 256 14.37 9.71 6.62
CA TYR A 256 15.64 9.35 6.02
C TYR A 256 15.59 9.38 4.49
N ALA A 257 16.45 10.20 3.91
CA ALA A 257 16.65 10.29 2.46
C ALA A 257 17.00 8.95 1.80
N SER A 258 17.83 8.13 2.46
CA SER A 258 18.15 6.78 1.99
C SER A 258 16.92 5.86 1.95
N ALA A 259 16.03 5.96 2.94
CA ALA A 259 14.78 5.21 2.97
C ALA A 259 13.83 5.67 1.85
N MET A 260 13.64 6.98 1.69
CA MET A 260 12.80 7.51 0.60
C MET A 260 13.37 7.21 -0.79
N SER A 261 14.69 7.24 -0.95
CA SER A 261 15.36 6.78 -2.17
C SER A 261 15.06 5.31 -2.45
N HIS A 262 15.28 4.42 -1.47
CA HIS A 262 15.01 2.99 -1.68
C HIS A 262 13.53 2.72 -1.99
N PHE A 263 12.61 3.35 -1.26
CA PHE A 263 11.17 3.24 -1.50
C PHE A 263 10.78 3.74 -2.89
N ALA A 264 11.33 4.88 -3.32
CA ALA A 264 11.10 5.45 -4.65
C ALA A 264 11.47 4.49 -5.80
N HIS A 265 12.58 3.75 -5.68
CA HIS A 265 12.97 2.74 -6.68
C HIS A 265 11.89 1.69 -6.86
N ILE A 266 11.32 1.21 -5.74
CA ILE A 266 10.24 0.22 -5.77
C ILE A 266 8.97 0.81 -6.38
N ILE A 267 8.60 2.04 -5.99
CA ILE A 267 7.39 2.71 -6.50
C ILE A 267 7.48 2.99 -8.02
N ILE A 268 8.64 3.42 -8.53
CA ILE A 268 8.83 3.57 -9.99
C ILE A 268 8.78 2.20 -10.66
N ALA A 269 9.48 1.19 -10.15
CA ALA A 269 9.48 -0.12 -10.77
C ALA A 269 8.07 -0.73 -10.86
N LEU A 270 7.22 -0.52 -9.84
CA LEU A 270 5.82 -0.93 -9.88
C LEU A 270 5.03 -0.27 -11.03
N LEU A 271 5.34 0.97 -11.41
CA LEU A 271 4.67 1.66 -12.52
C LEU A 271 4.86 0.96 -13.87
N PHE A 272 5.82 0.05 -14.01
CA PHE A 272 6.12 -0.66 -15.26
C PHE A 272 5.55 -2.10 -15.32
N LEU A 273 4.76 -2.53 -14.34
CA LEU A 273 4.00 -3.79 -14.37
C LEU A 273 2.77 -3.72 -15.30
#